data_AF-A0A0P8ATF7-F1
#
_entry.id   AF-A0A0P8ATF7-F1
#
_cell.length_a   1.000
_cell.length_b   1.000
_cell.length_c   1.000
_cell.angle_alpha   90.00
_cell.angle_beta   90.00
_cell.angle_gamma   90.00
#
_symmetry.space_group_name_H-M   'P 1'
#
loop_
_entity.id
_entity.type
_entity.pdbx_description
1 polymer ?
#
loop_
_entity_poly.entity_id
_entity_poly.type
_entity_poly.pdbx_seq_one_letter_code
_entity_poly.pdbx_strand_id
1 'polypeptide(L)'
;TIVVYDRIRENLKKFRKMPLAELLDLSVNETLARTVMTSLTLFVALLPLLFFGPPSLFGMVAAITAGLFVGTYSSVYLAGPLLIWMGVTSTSFVPQESAMDRQEKIVRGEV
;
A
#
# COMPACT_ATOMS: atom_id res chain seq x y z
N THR A 1 3.82 3.23 2.05
CA THR A 1 2.99 3.42 0.84
C THR A 1 3.06 2.25 -0.14
N ILE A 2 4.23 1.89 -0.68
CA ILE A 2 4.34 0.84 -1.73
C ILE A 2 3.78 -0.51 -1.26
N VAL A 3 4.23 -0.99 -0.10
CA VAL A 3 3.79 -2.28 0.46
C VAL A 3 2.27 -2.34 0.69
N VAL A 4 1.70 -1.23 1.16
CA VAL A 4 0.26 -1.11 1.43
C VAL A 4 -0.52 -1.18 0.12
N TYR A 5 -0.11 -0.42 -0.91
CA TYR A 5 -0.77 -0.44 -2.21
C TYR A 5 -0.62 -1.78 -2.94
N ASP A 6 0.52 -2.42 -2.82
CA ASP A 6 0.74 -3.75 -3.38
C ASP A 6 -0.25 -4.75 -2.75
N ARG A 7 -0.39 -4.72 -1.43
CA ARG A 7 -1.34 -5.61 -0.75
C ARG A 7 -2.79 -5.30 -1.06
N ILE A 8 -3.16 -4.03 -1.15
CA ILE A 8 -4.51 -3.62 -1.58
C ILE A 8 -4.79 -4.15 -2.99
N ARG A 9 -3.84 -4.07 -3.91
CA ARG A 9 -3.98 -4.59 -5.27
C ARG A 9 -4.17 -6.11 -5.28
N GLU A 10 -3.41 -6.84 -4.47
CA GLU A 10 -3.58 -8.28 -4.31
C GLU A 10 -4.96 -8.64 -3.75
N ASN A 11 -5.39 -7.96 -2.69
CA ASN A 11 -6.68 -8.21 -2.04
C ASN A 11 -7.86 -7.85 -2.96
N LEU A 12 -7.75 -6.79 -3.78
CA LEU A 12 -8.75 -6.45 -4.81
C LEU A 12 -8.91 -7.57 -5.86
N LYS A 13 -7.82 -8.25 -6.24
CA LYS A 13 -7.88 -9.39 -7.17
C LYS A 13 -8.49 -10.64 -6.52
N LYS A 14 -8.20 -10.87 -5.24
CA LYS A 14 -8.62 -12.05 -4.46
C LYS A 14 -10.06 -11.97 -3.96
N PHE A 15 -10.47 -10.83 -3.41
CA PHE A 15 -11.76 -10.61 -2.73
C PHE A 15 -12.68 -9.68 -3.53
N ARG A 16 -13.12 -10.14 -4.70
CA ARG A 16 -13.86 -9.31 -5.70
C ARG A 16 -15.23 -8.81 -5.27
N LYS A 17 -15.88 -9.52 -4.33
CA LYS A 17 -17.23 -9.20 -3.83
C LYS A 17 -17.22 -8.45 -2.49
N MET A 18 -16.05 -8.25 -1.89
CA MET A 18 -15.92 -7.59 -0.59
C MET A 18 -16.06 -6.08 -0.76
N PRO A 19 -16.75 -5.37 0.14
CA PRO A 19 -16.83 -3.92 0.10
C PRO A 19 -15.44 -3.30 0.29
N LEU A 20 -15.17 -2.21 -0.43
CA LEU A 20 -13.86 -1.54 -0.45
C LEU A 20 -13.34 -1.17 0.94
N ALA A 21 -14.22 -0.69 1.83
CA ALA A 21 -13.83 -0.30 3.19
C ALA A 21 -13.26 -1.48 3.99
N GLU A 22 -13.93 -2.64 3.97
CA GLU A 22 -13.46 -3.84 4.67
C GLU A 22 -12.18 -4.41 4.05
N LEU A 23 -12.05 -4.34 2.72
CA LEU A 23 -10.86 -4.78 2.02
C LEU A 23 -9.64 -3.91 2.37
N LEU A 24 -9.84 -2.60 2.44
CA LEU A 24 -8.80 -1.65 2.82
C LEU A 24 -8.36 -1.90 4.27
N ASP A 25 -9.30 -2.08 5.20
CA ASP A 25 -9.01 -2.40 6.59
C ASP A 25 -8.21 -3.72 6.72
N LEU A 26 -8.64 -4.77 6.02
CA LEU A 26 -7.91 -6.04 5.95
C LEU A 26 -6.48 -5.85 5.42
N SER A 27 -6.32 -5.10 4.32
CA SER A 27 -5.02 -4.87 3.68
C SER A 27 -4.07 -4.06 4.57
N VAL A 28 -4.60 -3.08 5.31
CA VAL A 28 -3.84 -2.31 6.29
C VAL A 28 -3.40 -3.21 7.43
N ASN A 29 -4.30 -4.01 7.99
CA ASN A 29 -3.97 -4.91 9.11
C ASN A 29 -2.88 -5.95 8.73
N GLU A 30 -2.94 -6.52 7.53
CA GLU A 30 -1.93 -7.45 7.02
C GLU A 30 -0.54 -6.80 6.81
N THR A 31 -0.50 -5.51 6.48
CA THR A 31 0.75 -4.78 6.22
C THR A 31 1.27 -4.02 7.43
N LEU A 32 0.45 -3.83 8.46
CA LEU A 32 0.75 -3.06 9.66
C LEU A 32 2.00 -3.59 10.36
N ALA A 33 2.06 -4.89 10.64
CA ALA A 33 3.22 -5.50 11.31
C ALA A 33 4.53 -5.22 10.56
N ARG A 34 4.54 -5.35 9.22
CA ARG A 34 5.75 -5.08 8.42
C ARG A 34 6.15 -3.60 8.48
N THR A 35 5.18 -2.69 8.32
CA THR A 35 5.45 -1.24 8.34
C THR A 35 5.91 -0.74 9.71
N VAL A 36 5.34 -1.26 10.79
CA VAL A 36 5.75 -0.93 12.17
C VAL A 36 7.14 -1.49 12.45
N MET A 37 7.42 -2.74 12.08
CA MET A 37 8.72 -3.35 12.31
C MET A 37 9.84 -2.57 11.59
N THR A 38 9.67 -2.25 10.30
CA THR A 38 10.71 -1.53 9.55
C THR A 38 10.89 -0.10 10.05
N SER A 39 9.80 0.62 10.36
CA SER A 39 9.89 1.97 10.90
C SER A 39 10.52 1.99 12.30
N LEU A 40 10.20 1.02 13.17
CA LEU A 40 10.82 0.87 14.48
C LEU A 40 12.32 0.57 14.36
N THR A 41 12.72 -0.36 13.49
CA THR A 41 14.14 -0.66 13.27
C THR A 41 14.89 0.58 12.77
N LEU A 42 14.31 1.36 11.86
CA LEU A 42 14.90 2.61 11.40
C LEU A 42 15.01 3.63 12.54
N PHE A 43 13.97 3.77 13.37
CA PHE A 43 13.98 4.67 14.51
C PHE A 43 15.07 4.30 15.52
N VAL A 44 15.21 3.01 15.84
CA VAL A 44 16.28 2.51 16.72
C VAL A 44 17.66 2.75 16.13
N ALA A 45 17.84 2.64 14.81
CA ALA A 45 19.10 2.96 14.15
C ALA A 45 19.43 4.47 14.18
N LEU A 46 18.41 5.33 14.10
CA LEU A 46 18.58 6.78 14.12
C LEU A 46 18.81 7.35 15.54
N LEU A 47 18.29 6.69 16.58
CA LEU A 47 18.41 7.12 17.98
C LEU A 47 19.88 7.40 18.40
N PRO A 48 20.85 6.48 18.22
CA PRO A 48 22.24 6.74 18.55
C PRO A 48 22.85 7.89 17.75
N LEU A 49 22.49 8.04 16.47
CA LEU A 49 22.99 9.15 15.65
C LEU A 49 22.40 10.49 16.08
N LEU A 50 21.19 10.52 16.64
CA LEU A 50 20.56 11.74 17.12
C LEU A 50 21.19 12.23 18.44
N PHE A 51 21.54 11.31 19.34
CA PHE A 51 22.09 11.64 20.67
C PHE A 51 23.62 11.66 20.74
N PHE A 52 24.30 10.75 20.02
CA PHE A 52 25.75 10.56 20.06
C PHE A 52 26.43 10.85 18.71
N GLY A 53 25.68 11.31 17.70
CA GLY A 53 26.22 11.62 16.38
C GLY A 53 27.00 12.94 16.33
N PRO A 54 27.87 13.12 15.31
CA PRO A 54 28.58 14.37 15.08
C PRO A 54 27.63 15.56 14.85
N PRO A 55 27.97 16.78 15.30
CA PRO A 55 27.14 17.97 15.10
C PRO A 55 26.80 18.28 13.64
N SER A 56 27.71 17.92 12.72
CA SER A 56 27.51 18.11 11.27
C SER A 56 26.39 17.25 10.68
N LEU A 57 26.06 16.11 11.30
CA LEU A 57 25.02 15.19 10.84
C LEU A 57 23.68 15.40 11.55
N PHE A 58 23.67 16.13 12.67
CA PHE A 58 22.47 16.32 13.49
C PHE A 58 21.27 16.83 12.69
N GLY A 59 21.46 17.88 11.87
CA GLY A 59 20.39 18.45 11.05
C GLY A 59 19.81 17.46 10.04
N MET A 60 20.66 16.62 9.43
CA MET A 60 20.24 15.60 8.48
C MET A 60 19.47 14.47 9.18
N VAL A 61 20.00 13.97 10.30
CA VAL A 61 19.39 12.87 11.07
C VAL A 61 18.07 13.31 11.68
N ALA A 62 17.97 14.56 12.16
CA ALA A 62 16.73 15.14 12.66
C ALA A 62 15.67 15.24 11.55
N ALA A 63 16.05 15.67 10.34
CA ALA A 63 15.15 15.72 9.19
C ALA A 63 14.65 14.33 8.78
N ILE A 64 15.54 13.32 8.73
CA ILE A 64 15.17 11.94 8.43
C ILE A 64 14.23 11.38 9.50
N THR A 65 14.51 11.64 10.77
CA THR A 65 13.69 11.18 11.89
C THR A 65 12.29 11.79 11.83
N ALA A 66 12.17 13.10 11.58
CA ALA A 66 10.87 13.74 11.38
C ALA A 66 10.13 13.18 10.15
N GLY A 67 10.85 12.99 9.04
CA GLY A 67 10.32 12.39 7.82
C GLY A 67 9.82 10.96 8.02
N LEU A 68 10.45 10.18 8.90
CA LEU A 68 10.02 8.83 9.25
C LEU A 68 8.64 8.83 9.92
N PHE A 69 8.37 9.74 10.85
CA PHE A 69 7.06 9.83 11.51
C PHE A 69 5.97 10.25 10.52
N VAL A 70 6.22 11.31 9.76
CA VAL A 70 5.27 11.80 8.76
C VAL A 70 5.02 10.75 7.68
N GLY A 71 6.08 10.10 7.18
CA GLY A 71 6.02 9.08 6.14
C GLY A 71 5.29 7.81 6.58
N THR A 72 5.56 7.33 7.80
CA THR A 72 4.90 6.12 8.35
C THR A 72 3.42 6.37 8.58
N TYR A 73 3.07 7.49 9.21
CA TYR A 73 1.67 7.85 9.45
C TYR A 73 0.91 8.07 8.14
N SER A 74 1.45 8.87 7.23
CA SER A 74 0.87 9.13 5.91
C SER A 74 0.67 7.84 5.11
N SER A 75 1.66 6.95 5.11
CA SER A 75 1.61 5.68 4.38
C SER A 75 0.45 4.77 4.78
N VAL A 76 0.11 4.73 6.06
CA VAL A 76 -0.87 3.78 6.62
C VAL A 76 -2.28 4.38 6.55
N TYR A 77 -2.43 5.65 6.93
CA TYR A 77 -3.75 6.27 7.07
C TYR A 77 -4.26 6.95 5.80
N LEU A 78 -3.40 7.47 4.91
CA LEU A 78 -3.85 8.15 3.69
C LEU A 78 -4.07 7.19 2.50
N ALA A 79 -3.57 5.95 2.56
CA ALA A 79 -3.69 5.00 1.45
C ALA A 79 -5.16 4.65 1.11
N GLY A 80 -6.00 4.42 2.12
CA GLY A 80 -7.42 4.08 1.93
C GLY A 80 -8.25 5.23 1.34
N PRO A 81 -8.27 6.42 1.97
CA PRO A 81 -9.01 7.57 1.48
C PRO A 81 -8.59 8.01 0.07
N LEU A 82 -7.29 7.96 -0.26
CA LEU A 82 -6.80 8.31 -1.60
C LEU A 82 -7.35 7.38 -2.69
N LEU A 83 -7.46 6.08 -2.41
CA LEU A 83 -8.02 5.12 -3.35
C LEU A 83 -9.52 5.29 -3.57
N ILE A 84 -10.25 5.61 -2.49
CA ILE A 84 -11.68 5.93 -2.57
C ILE A 84 -11.88 7.20 -3.40
N TRP A 85 -11.03 8.22 -3.20
CA TRP A 85 -11.10 9.47 -3.94
C TRP A 85 -10.77 9.30 -5.43
N MET A 86 -9.86 8.39 -5.78
CA MET A 86 -9.55 8.04 -7.17
C MET A 86 -10.64 7.16 -7.85
N GLY A 87 -11.72 6.82 -7.15
CA GLY A 87 -12.83 6.04 -7.71
C GLY A 87 -12.46 4.59 -8.08
N VAL A 88 -11.41 4.04 -7.46
CA VAL A 88 -10.94 2.68 -7.76
C VAL A 88 -11.99 1.68 -7.32
N THR A 89 -12.65 1.05 -8.28
CA THR A 89 -13.64 -0.01 -8.05
C THR A 89 -12.97 -1.38 -8.21
N SER A 90 -13.48 -2.42 -7.55
CA SER A 90 -12.99 -3.82 -7.67
C SER A 90 -12.95 -4.34 -9.11
N THR A 91 -13.64 -3.69 -10.04
CA THR A 91 -13.67 -3.98 -11.48
C THR A 91 -12.52 -3.34 -12.27
N SER A 92 -11.78 -2.38 -11.70
CA SER A 92 -10.75 -1.61 -12.42
C SER A 92 -9.50 -2.42 -12.80
N PHE A 93 -9.31 -3.60 -12.20
CA PHE A 93 -8.16 -4.47 -12.45
C PHE A 93 -8.52 -5.78 -13.19
N VAL A 94 -9.73 -5.86 -13.74
CA VAL A 94 -10.19 -6.97 -14.56
C VAL A 94 -9.87 -6.64 -16.01
N PRO A 95 -9.09 -7.47 -16.74
CA PRO A 95 -9.09 -7.42 -18.20
C PRO A 95 -10.54 -7.62 -18.64
N GLN A 96 -11.17 -6.59 -19.18
CA GLN A 96 -12.45 -6.75 -19.88
C GLN A 96 -12.21 -7.81 -20.95
N GLU A 97 -12.89 -8.96 -20.86
CA GLU A 97 -12.86 -9.97 -21.92
C GLU A 97 -13.19 -9.22 -23.21
N SER A 98 -12.21 -9.12 -24.11
CA SER A 98 -12.38 -8.33 -25.34
C SER A 98 -13.56 -8.92 -26.10
N ALA A 99 -14.31 -8.09 -26.82
CA ALA A 99 -15.35 -8.59 -27.71
C ALA A 99 -14.80 -9.71 -28.63
N MET A 100 -13.50 -9.67 -28.94
CA MET A 100 -12.77 -10.70 -29.68
C MET A 100 -12.64 -12.04 -28.94
N ASP A 101 -12.32 -12.05 -27.63
CA ASP A 101 -12.18 -13.29 -26.84
C ASP A 101 -13.52 -14.01 -26.67
N ARG A 102 -14.60 -13.23 -26.53
CA ARG A 102 -15.97 -13.75 -26.47
C ARG A 102 -16.40 -14.31 -27.84
N GLN A 103 -16.00 -13.66 -28.93
CA GLN A 103 -16.30 -14.09 -30.29
C GLN A 103 -15.51 -15.35 -30.66
N GLU A 104 -14.26 -15.50 -30.20
CA GLU A 104 -13.47 -16.71 -30.43
C GLU A 104 -14.06 -17.96 -29.74
N LYS A 105 -14.60 -17.82 -28.51
CA LYS A 105 -15.31 -18.92 -27.83
C LYS A 105 -16.61 -19.32 -28.53
N ILE A 106 -17.37 -18.35 -29.05
CA ILE A 106 -18.59 -18.62 -29.84
C ILE A 106 -18.23 -19.35 -31.14
N VAL A 107 -17.14 -18.96 -31.79
CA VAL A 107 -16.65 -19.62 -33.02
C VAL A 107 -16.10 -21.03 -32.74
N ARG A 108 -15.54 -21.27 -31.55
CA ARG A 108 -15.08 -22.60 -31.10
C ARG A 108 -16.19 -23.51 -30.58
N GLY A 109 -17.42 -23.02 -30.41
CA GLY A 109 -18.58 -23.84 -30.03
C GLY A 109 -18.58 -24.30 -28.57
N GLU A 110 -17.92 -23.58 -27.66
CA GLU A 110 -17.84 -23.93 -26.23
C GLU A 110 -18.98 -23.33 -25.37
N VAL A 111 -20.10 -22.91 -25.99
CA VAL A 111 -21.28 -22.35 -25.31
C VAL A 111 -22.55 -23.09 -25.72
#